data_AF-A0A3D4IGL5-F1
#
_entry.id   AF-A0A3D4IGL5-F1
#
_cell.length_a   1.000
_cell.length_b   1.000
_cell.length_c   1.000
_cell.angle_alpha   90.00
_cell.angle_beta   90.00
_cell.angle_gamma   90.00
#
_symmetry.space_group_name_H-M   'P 1'
#
loop_
_entity.id
_entity.type
_entity.pdbx_description
1 polymer ?
#
loop_
_entity_poly.entity_id
_entity_poly.type
_entity_poly.pdbx_seq_one_letter_code
_entity_poly.pdbx_strand_id
1 'polypeptide(L)'
;MLFLNRMIAFNAARDEGHVQYAGSGNALIALAPYFLPFYTLLLLLVRIGFSVEAYPLFDVFLGMTYAFHLVTFWQQQSPLQPDLQQIGLIPAYLLIFTFNLFFLGMMLIVPSRGWIFFWKWLIYAS
;
A
#
# COMPACT_ATOMS: atom_id res chain seq x y z
N MET A 1 -4.02 -21.44 -15.02
CA MET A 1 -3.49 -20.82 -16.27
C MET A 1 -3.70 -19.31 -16.18
N LEU A 2 -2.72 -18.54 -15.69
CA LEU A 2 -2.79 -17.07 -15.59
C LEU A 2 -1.39 -16.41 -15.64
N PHE A 3 -0.42 -17.02 -16.32
CA PHE A 3 0.91 -16.44 -16.51
C PHE A 3 1.34 -16.61 -17.96
N LEU A 4 0.93 -15.67 -18.81
CA LEU A 4 1.43 -15.53 -20.18
C LEU A 4 2.00 -14.13 -20.41
N ASN A 5 2.81 -13.65 -19.46
CA ASN A 5 3.78 -12.61 -19.80
C ASN A 5 5.09 -13.27 -20.22
N ARG A 6 5.48 -13.04 -21.47
CA ARG A 6 6.71 -13.54 -22.06
C ARG A 6 7.90 -12.90 -21.33
N MET A 7 8.71 -13.72 -20.67
CA MET A 7 9.97 -13.26 -20.08
C MET A 7 10.92 -12.87 -21.22
N ILE A 8 11.35 -11.61 -21.28
CA ILE A 8 12.24 -11.10 -22.33
C ILE A 8 13.71 -11.26 -21.94
N ALA A 9 14.05 -11.16 -20.64
CA ALA A 9 15.39 -11.40 -20.16
C ALA A 9 15.39 -11.81 -18.68
N PHE A 10 16.20 -12.81 -18.35
CA PHE A 10 16.52 -13.25 -16.99
C PHE A 10 18.03 -13.06 -16.81
N ASN A 11 18.43 -12.14 -15.93
CA ASN A 11 19.82 -11.99 -15.52
C ASN A 11 19.88 -12.21 -14.00
N ALA A 12 20.64 -13.21 -13.58
CA ALA A 12 20.86 -13.55 -12.19
C ALA A 12 22.34 -13.36 -11.87
N ALA A 13 22.65 -12.32 -11.11
CA ALA A 13 23.95 -12.11 -10.49
C ALA A 13 23.87 -12.45 -9.00
N ARG A 14 25.03 -12.72 -8.38
CA ARG A 14 25.15 -13.24 -7.01
C ARG A 14 24.51 -12.34 -5.93
N ASP A 15 24.29 -11.05 -6.24
CA ASP A 15 23.70 -10.06 -5.32
C ASP A 15 22.44 -9.34 -5.87
N GLU A 16 22.09 -9.48 -7.15
CA GLU A 16 20.89 -8.86 -7.75
C GLU A 16 20.33 -9.71 -8.90
N GLY A 17 19.01 -9.91 -8.92
CA GLY A 17 18.28 -10.57 -9.99
C GLY A 17 17.12 -9.71 -10.45
N HIS A 18 17.13 -9.29 -11.71
CA HIS A 18 16.06 -8.46 -12.27
C HIS A 18 15.31 -9.22 -13.37
N VAL A 19 13.99 -9.31 -13.24
CA VAL A 19 13.10 -9.93 -14.22
C VAL A 19 12.36 -8.82 -14.95
N GLN A 20 12.66 -8.62 -16.24
CA GLN A 20 11.93 -7.69 -17.10
C GLN A 20 10.75 -8.39 -17.75
N TYR A 21 9.54 -7.92 -17.44
CA TYR A 21 8.31 -8.37 -18.08
C TYR A 21 8.01 -7.55 -19.33
N ALA A 22 7.55 -8.22 -20.40
CA ALA A 22 7.01 -7.56 -21.59
C ALA A 22 5.62 -6.99 -21.28
N GLY A 23 5.50 -5.66 -21.21
CA GLY A 23 4.24 -4.97 -21.07
C GLY A 23 4.32 -3.88 -20.01
N SER A 24 3.69 -2.74 -20.26
CA SER A 24 3.54 -1.68 -19.25
C SER A 24 2.77 -2.27 -18.06
N GLY A 25 3.48 -2.73 -17.03
CA GLY A 25 2.84 -3.08 -15.77
C GLY A 25 2.04 -1.88 -15.29
N ASN A 26 0.81 -2.10 -14.81
CA ASN A 26 0.00 -1.00 -14.28
C ASN A 26 0.76 -0.38 -13.10
N ALA A 27 1.06 0.92 -13.18
CA ALA A 27 1.82 1.65 -12.17
C ALA A 27 1.25 1.45 -10.75
N LEU A 28 -0.08 1.30 -10.63
CA LEU A 28 -0.74 1.00 -9.36
C LEU A 28 -0.33 -0.35 -8.78
N ILE A 29 -0.18 -1.39 -9.63
CA ILE A 29 0.20 -2.73 -9.19
C ILE A 29 1.68 -2.75 -8.80
N ALA A 30 2.53 -2.14 -9.63
CA ALA A 30 3.96 -2.05 -9.35
C ALA A 30 4.23 -1.26 -8.06
N LEU A 31 3.46 -0.21 -7.79
CA LEU A 31 3.65 0.64 -6.62
C LEU A 31 2.84 0.21 -5.38
N ALA A 32 1.94 -0.78 -5.50
CA ALA A 32 1.11 -1.24 -4.39
C ALA A 32 1.91 -1.61 -3.13
N PRO A 33 3.07 -2.29 -3.19
CA PRO A 33 3.86 -2.61 -2.00
C PRO A 33 4.29 -1.37 -1.19
N TYR A 34 4.43 -0.22 -1.86
CA TYR A 34 4.93 1.02 -1.28
C TYR A 34 3.86 1.88 -0.64
N PHE A 35 2.61 1.77 -1.09
CA PHE A 35 1.54 2.66 -0.64
C PHE A 35 0.37 1.95 0.05
N LEU A 36 0.25 0.63 -0.10
CA LEU A 36 -0.91 -0.12 0.40
C LEU A 36 -0.60 -0.71 1.80
N PRO A 37 -1.15 -0.15 2.89
CA PRO A 37 -0.94 -0.68 4.24
C PRO A 37 -1.84 -1.91 4.47
N PHE A 38 -1.48 -3.03 3.83
CA PHE A 38 -2.30 -4.24 3.78
C PHE A 38 -2.80 -4.71 5.15
N TYR A 39 -1.91 -4.80 6.14
CA TYR A 39 -2.27 -5.25 7.49
C TYR A 39 -3.22 -4.29 8.20
N THR A 40 -3.05 -2.97 8.01
CA THR A 40 -3.93 -1.96 8.58
C THR A 40 -5.34 -2.07 7.98
N LEU A 41 -5.44 -2.24 6.66
CA LEU A 41 -6.73 -2.42 5.99
C LEU A 41 -7.43 -3.71 6.46
N LEU A 42 -6.68 -4.80 6.59
CA LEU A 42 -7.22 -6.07 7.10
C LEU A 42 -7.77 -5.91 8.52
N LEU A 43 -7.02 -5.25 9.41
CA LEU A 43 -7.48 -4.98 10.78
C LEU A 43 -8.73 -4.09 10.82
N LEU A 44 -8.81 -3.05 9.99
CA LEU A 44 -10.00 -2.20 9.90
C LEU A 44 -11.25 -3.00 9.51
N LEU A 45 -11.11 -3.99 8.62
CA LEU A 45 -12.20 -4.86 8.20
C LEU A 45 -12.57 -5.86 9.29
N VAL A 46 -11.58 -6.51 9.91
CA VAL A 46 -11.81 -7.49 10.98
C VAL A 46 -12.48 -6.84 12.19
N ARG A 47 -12.11 -5.59 12.54
CA ARG A 47 -12.69 -4.82 13.65
C ARG A 47 -14.22 -4.73 13.60
N ILE A 48 -14.83 -4.79 12.41
CA ILE A 48 -16.30 -4.71 12.23
C ILE A 48 -17.02 -5.88 12.93
N GLY A 49 -16.38 -7.05 13.03
CA GLY A 49 -16.96 -8.24 13.63
C GLY A 49 -16.80 -8.35 15.15
N PHE A 50 -16.16 -7.38 15.80
CA PHE A 50 -15.87 -7.41 17.23
C PHE A 50 -16.70 -6.38 18.00
N SER A 51 -16.90 -6.66 19.28
CA SER A 51 -17.61 -5.75 20.18
C SER A 51 -16.78 -4.51 20.50
N VAL A 52 -17.45 -3.45 20.96
CA VAL A 52 -16.83 -2.14 21.22
C VAL A 52 -15.77 -2.20 22.31
N GLU A 53 -15.86 -3.17 23.23
CA GLU A 53 -14.88 -3.41 24.29
C GLU A 53 -13.51 -3.83 23.73
N ALA A 54 -13.48 -4.44 22.54
CA ALA A 54 -12.24 -4.83 21.86
C ALA A 54 -11.61 -3.67 21.08
N TYR A 55 -12.31 -2.56 20.84
CA TYR A 55 -11.83 -1.47 19.98
C TYR A 55 -10.49 -0.85 20.43
N PRO A 56 -10.23 -0.60 21.73
CA PRO A 56 -8.94 -0.08 22.15
C PRO A 56 -7.77 -0.98 21.75
N LEU A 57 -7.96 -2.31 21.76
CA LEU A 57 -6.95 -3.25 21.30
C LEU A 57 -6.71 -3.12 19.79
N PHE A 58 -7.77 -3.03 19.00
CA PHE A 58 -7.66 -2.80 17.55
C PHE A 58 -6.97 -1.47 17.25
N ASP A 59 -7.28 -0.40 17.99
CA ASP A 59 -6.71 0.92 17.75
C ASP A 59 -5.18 0.92 17.98
N VAL A 60 -4.70 0.19 18.99
CA VAL A 60 -3.27 -0.05 19.22
C VAL A 60 -2.63 -0.83 18.06
N PHE A 61 -3.24 -1.93 17.61
CA PHE A 61 -2.72 -2.70 16.47
C PHE A 61 -2.79 -1.95 15.14
N LEU A 62 -3.77 -1.08 14.94
CA LEU A 62 -3.87 -0.22 13.77
C LEU A 62 -2.69 0.76 13.73
N GLY A 63 -2.38 1.41 14.86
CA GLY A 63 -1.20 2.25 14.98
C GLY A 63 0.10 1.49 14.70
N MET A 64 0.25 0.29 15.30
CA MET A 64 1.44 -0.54 15.09
C MET A 64 1.61 -1.00 13.65
N THR A 65 0.55 -1.50 13.01
CA THR A 65 0.64 -1.99 11.62
C THR A 65 0.85 -0.85 10.62
N TYR A 66 0.29 0.33 10.88
CA TYR A 66 0.53 1.50 10.05
C TYR A 66 1.96 2.03 10.22
N ALA A 67 2.48 2.10 11.45
CA ALA A 67 3.87 2.45 11.70
C ALA A 67 4.83 1.42 11.06
N PHE A 68 4.52 0.13 11.17
CA PHE A 68 5.26 -0.93 10.48
C PHE A 68 5.28 -0.69 8.97
N HIS A 69 4.13 -0.39 8.34
CA HIS A 69 4.07 -0.07 6.91
C HIS A 69 4.99 1.09 6.52
N LEU A 70 4.96 2.20 7.27
CA LEU A 70 5.83 3.35 7.02
C LEU A 70 7.32 3.01 7.16
N VAL A 71 7.69 2.25 8.19
CA VAL A 71 9.08 1.81 8.39
C VAL A 71 9.52 0.89 7.26
N THR A 72 8.69 -0.08 6.87
CA THR A 72 9.02 -0.98 5.76
C THR A 72 9.14 -0.23 4.44
N PHE A 73 8.26 0.73 4.19
CA PHE A 73 8.34 1.59 3.01
C PHE A 73 9.68 2.33 2.98
N TRP A 74 10.05 3.00 4.10
CA TRP A 74 11.30 3.73 4.19
C TRP A 74 12.54 2.84 4.01
N GLN A 75 12.52 1.62 4.55
CA GLN A 75 13.62 0.66 4.43
C GLN A 75 13.73 0.06 3.02
N GLN A 76 12.60 -0.13 2.34
CA GLN A 76 12.55 -0.73 1.00
C GLN A 76 12.84 0.29 -0.10
N GLN A 77 12.69 1.58 0.18
CA GLN A 77 12.89 2.66 -0.77
C GLN A 77 14.38 2.86 -1.09
N SER A 78 14.91 2.03 -2.00
CA SER A 78 16.17 2.31 -2.69
C SER A 78 15.87 3.06 -3.98
N PRO A 79 16.51 4.21 -4.29
CA PRO A 79 16.33 4.91 -5.57
C PRO A 79 16.68 4.06 -6.80
N LEU A 80 17.36 2.93 -6.60
CA LEU A 80 17.76 1.98 -7.63
C LEU A 80 16.71 0.92 -7.92
N GLN A 81 15.55 0.95 -7.24
CA GLN A 81 14.56 -0.10 -7.40
C GLN A 81 13.92 -0.07 -8.81
N PRO A 82 13.95 -1.18 -9.55
CA PRO A 82 13.58 -1.18 -10.97
C PRO A 82 12.13 -0.81 -11.26
N ASP A 83 11.24 -1.10 -10.32
CA ASP A 83 9.82 -0.72 -10.29
C ASP A 83 9.59 0.79 -10.20
N LEU A 84 10.37 1.51 -9.40
CA LEU A 84 10.31 2.98 -9.33
C LEU A 84 10.86 3.63 -10.62
N GLN A 85 11.88 3.03 -11.23
CA GLN A 85 12.51 3.55 -12.45
C GLN A 85 11.66 3.35 -13.70
N GLN A 86 10.90 2.25 -13.79
CA GLN A 86 10.02 1.98 -14.94
C GLN A 86 8.92 3.04 -15.11
N ILE A 87 8.44 3.62 -14.02
CA ILE A 87 7.37 4.65 -14.01
C ILE A 87 7.97 6.07 -14.04
N GLY A 88 9.19 6.22 -13.53
CA GLY A 88 9.84 7.50 -13.26
C GLY A 88 9.69 7.89 -11.78
N LEU A 89 10.79 8.36 -11.18
CA LEU A 89 10.86 8.63 -9.74
C LEU A 89 9.82 9.66 -9.27
N ILE A 90 9.67 10.78 -9.99
CA ILE A 90 8.74 11.86 -9.61
C ILE A 90 7.28 11.38 -9.58
N PRO A 91 6.71 10.84 -10.67
CA PRO A 91 5.32 10.37 -10.64
C PRO A 91 5.12 9.21 -9.66
N ALA A 92 6.11 8.33 -9.47
CA ALA A 92 6.02 7.26 -8.48
C ALA A 92 5.91 7.80 -7.05
N TYR A 93 6.77 8.74 -6.65
CA TYR A 93 6.71 9.33 -5.31
C TYR A 93 5.46 10.14 -5.06
N LEU A 94 4.98 10.90 -6.06
CA LEU A 94 3.70 11.63 -5.95
C LEU A 94 2.53 10.67 -5.71
N LEU A 95 2.49 9.56 -6.45
CA LEU A 95 1.45 8.55 -6.29
C LEU A 95 1.51 7.89 -4.91
N ILE A 96 2.70 7.44 -4.50
CA ILE A 96 2.92 6.80 -3.19
C ILE A 96 2.51 7.74 -2.06
N PHE A 97 2.93 9.00 -2.12
CA PHE A 97 2.61 9.99 -1.09
C PHE A 97 1.10 10.28 -1.01
N THR A 98 0.45 10.41 -2.17
CA THR A 98 -1.00 10.64 -2.25
C THR A 98 -1.79 9.49 -1.61
N PHE A 99 -1.44 8.24 -1.94
CA PHE A 99 -2.12 7.08 -1.35
C PHE A 99 -1.80 6.91 0.14
N ASN A 100 -0.57 7.18 0.58
CA ASN A 100 -0.23 7.15 2.00
C ASN A 100 -1.08 8.16 2.81
N LEU A 101 -1.25 9.38 2.31
CA LEU A 101 -2.14 10.38 2.92
C LEU A 101 -3.60 9.91 2.94
N PHE A 102 -4.08 9.33 1.84
CA PHE A 102 -5.42 8.77 1.76
C PHE A 102 -5.65 7.69 2.84
N PHE A 103 -4.72 6.73 2.95
CA PHE A 103 -4.83 5.66 3.94
C PHE A 103 -4.64 6.14 5.37
N LEU A 104 -3.81 7.17 5.60
CA LEU A 104 -3.71 7.82 6.90
C LEU A 104 -5.06 8.42 7.30
N GLY A 105 -5.69 9.17 6.39
CA GLY A 105 -7.03 9.75 6.64
C GLY A 105 -8.07 8.67 6.94
N MET A 106 -8.07 7.59 6.17
CA MET A 106 -8.94 6.43 6.41
C MET A 106 -8.70 5.80 7.79
N MET A 107 -7.43 5.59 8.17
CA MET A 107 -7.03 5.03 9.46
C MET A 107 -7.44 5.90 10.64
N LEU A 108 -7.55 7.22 10.48
CA LEU A 108 -8.03 8.13 11.52
C LEU A 108 -9.56 8.23 11.58
N ILE A 109 -10.23 8.26 10.42
CA ILE A 109 -11.68 8.48 10.33
C ILE A 109 -12.46 7.21 10.68
N VAL A 110 -12.04 6.04 10.19
CA VAL A 110 -12.82 4.81 10.35
C VAL A 110 -12.95 4.39 11.82
N PRO A 111 -11.89 4.35 12.64
CA PRO A 111 -12.01 4.01 14.05
C PRO A 111 -12.81 5.04 14.86
N SER A 112 -12.78 6.31 14.47
CA SER A 112 -13.38 7.42 15.22
C SER A 112 -14.85 7.70 14.86
N ARG A 113 -15.23 7.54 13.58
CA ARG A 113 -16.58 7.87 13.07
C ARG A 113 -17.26 6.75 12.30
N GLY A 114 -16.54 5.65 12.04
CA GLY A 114 -17.06 4.48 11.34
C GLY A 114 -17.00 4.57 9.82
N TRP A 115 -17.21 3.41 9.19
CA TRP A 115 -17.13 3.22 7.74
C TRP A 115 -18.15 4.05 6.95
N ILE A 116 -19.38 4.16 7.44
CA ILE A 116 -20.45 4.92 6.75
C ILE A 116 -20.05 6.40 6.65
N PHE A 117 -19.47 6.96 7.72
CA PHE A 117 -19.00 8.34 7.72
C PHE A 117 -17.85 8.52 6.73
N PHE A 118 -16.89 7.59 6.70
CA PHE A 118 -15.78 7.61 5.76
C PHE A 118 -16.26 7.63 4.30
N TRP A 119 -17.20 6.76 3.93
CA TRP A 119 -17.77 6.74 2.58
C TRP A 119 -18.49 8.03 2.21
N LYS A 120 -19.28 8.58 3.15
CA LYS A 120 -19.91 9.88 2.95
C LYS A 120 -18.87 10.97 2.74
N TRP A 121 -17.86 11.03 3.60
CA TRP A 121 -16.79 12.02 3.49
C TRP A 121 -16.09 11.94 2.13
N LEU A 122 -15.79 10.74 1.63
CA LEU A 122 -15.19 10.56 0.30
C LEU A 122 -16.07 11.09 -0.83
N ILE A 123 -17.37 10.81 -0.80
CA ILE A 123 -18.30 11.21 -1.87
C ILE A 123 -18.56 12.72 -1.85
N TYR A 124 -18.63 13.34 -0.67
CA TYR A 124 -18.89 14.78 -0.54
C TYR A 124 -17.63 15.65 -0.65
N ALA A 125 -16.43 15.05 -0.56
CA ALA A 125 -15.16 15.77 -0.73
C ALA A 125 -14.66 15.78 -2.19
N SER A 126 -15.32 15.04 -3.11
CA SER A 126 -15.05 15.00 -4.55
C SER A 126 -16.05 15.85 -5.35
#